data_AF-A0A937C2P9-F1
#
_entry.id   AF-A0A937C2P9-F1
#
_cell.length_a   1.000
_cell.length_b   1.000
_cell.length_c   1.000
_cell.angle_alpha   90.00
_cell.angle_beta   90.00
_cell.angle_gamma   90.00
#
_symmetry.space_group_name_H-M   'P 1'
#
loop_
_entity.id
_entity.type
_entity.pdbx_description
1 polymer ?
#
loop_
_entity_poly.entity_id
_entity_poly.type
_entity_poly.pdbx_seq_one_letter_code
_entity_poly.pdbx_strand_id
1 'polypeptide(L)'
;MQKINIKWSGFIAILLMSLFTVSCDKQPIGPTGPDPVGPPAPGQYITLTDFRALYTGGGADQTVPAGTKKFRAQVISNSANEAVGNYRLQDESGSGIILYSVVGSPVYSLGSVLEVDAAGVGIVNLYNGDLELRAVPQAKVVPVNGTLVLTTRTATTAQIVTNKDAWASTLVKITGITSIVQGSTNGTGTNYTINDASGSLPLFVRTASGITVNLSGTSITGYVSIFNSTAQISIRSASDIQ
;
A
#
# COMPACT_ATOMS: atom_id res chain seq x y z
N MET A 1 -38.68 83.53 -43.66
CA MET A 1 -38.05 83.07 -42.41
C MET A 1 -37.48 81.67 -42.65
N GLN A 2 -36.16 81.55 -42.86
CA GLN A 2 -35.35 80.45 -42.34
C GLN A 2 -33.89 80.90 -42.45
N LYS A 3 -33.31 81.29 -41.31
CA LYS A 3 -31.93 81.82 -41.22
C LYS A 3 -30.96 80.64 -41.17
N ILE A 4 -30.04 80.61 -42.14
CA ILE A 4 -28.80 79.85 -42.08
C ILE A 4 -27.84 80.60 -41.14
N ASN A 5 -27.17 79.91 -40.21
CA ASN A 5 -25.85 80.32 -39.71
C ASN A 5 -25.07 79.23 -38.95
N ILE A 6 -24.01 78.75 -39.62
CA ILE A 6 -22.60 78.47 -39.28
C ILE A 6 -22.12 78.36 -37.80
N LYS A 7 -21.14 77.42 -37.64
CA LYS A 7 -20.01 77.28 -36.66
C LYS A 7 -20.32 76.36 -35.45
N TRP A 8 -19.44 75.48 -34.96
CA TRP A 8 -18.00 75.59 -34.72
C TRP A 8 -17.37 74.20 -34.43
N SER A 9 -16.06 74.05 -34.70
CA SER A 9 -15.24 72.83 -34.50
C SER A 9 -14.82 72.63 -33.04
N GLY A 10 -14.66 71.36 -32.63
CA GLY A 10 -14.04 71.00 -31.34
C GLY A 10 -13.47 69.57 -31.36
N PHE A 11 -12.14 69.49 -31.46
CA PHE A 11 -11.32 68.29 -31.29
C PHE A 11 -11.43 67.76 -29.85
N ILE A 12 -11.69 66.46 -29.66
CA ILE A 12 -11.36 65.73 -28.42
C ILE A 12 -10.63 64.44 -28.79
N ALA A 13 -9.36 64.38 -28.41
CA ALA A 13 -8.53 63.19 -28.45
C ALA A 13 -8.92 62.27 -27.29
N ILE A 14 -9.27 61.02 -27.59
CA ILE A 14 -9.51 59.98 -26.58
C ILE A 14 -8.20 59.20 -26.40
N LEU A 15 -7.62 59.41 -25.22
CA LEU A 15 -6.47 58.69 -24.68
C LEU A 15 -6.90 57.26 -24.32
N LEU A 16 -6.48 56.26 -25.10
CA LEU A 16 -6.60 54.85 -24.74
C LEU A 16 -5.57 54.51 -23.64
N MET A 17 -6.01 54.55 -22.38
CA MET A 17 -5.29 53.91 -21.28
C MET A 17 -5.41 52.39 -21.42
N SER A 18 -4.35 51.74 -21.88
CA SER A 18 -4.18 50.30 -21.81
C SER A 18 -3.96 49.88 -20.36
N LEU A 19 -5.00 49.35 -19.71
CA LEU A 19 -4.89 48.64 -18.45
C LEU A 19 -4.10 47.35 -18.68
N PHE A 20 -2.87 47.30 -18.19
CA PHE A 20 -2.15 46.03 -18.00
C PHE A 20 -2.88 45.26 -16.90
N THR A 21 -3.76 44.35 -17.29
CA THR A 21 -4.19 43.27 -16.39
C THR A 21 -3.00 42.34 -16.22
N VAL A 22 -2.27 42.51 -15.13
CA VAL A 22 -1.48 41.42 -14.54
C VAL A 22 -2.46 40.30 -14.23
N SER A 23 -2.64 39.39 -15.18
CA SER A 23 -3.30 38.11 -14.93
C SER A 23 -2.41 37.38 -13.94
N CYS A 24 -2.86 37.30 -12.69
CA CYS A 24 -2.34 36.36 -11.72
C CYS A 24 -2.77 34.95 -12.12
N ASP A 25 -2.27 34.44 -13.24
CA ASP A 25 -2.37 33.02 -13.60
C ASP A 25 -1.33 32.22 -12.79
N LYS A 26 -1.42 32.32 -11.46
CA LYS A 26 -0.99 31.20 -10.63
C LYS A 26 -2.11 30.17 -10.72
N GLN A 27 -2.05 29.34 -11.74
CA GLN A 27 -2.72 28.05 -11.73
C GLN A 27 -2.42 27.42 -10.35
N PRO A 28 -3.42 27.00 -9.56
CA PRO A 28 -3.17 26.39 -8.27
C PRO A 28 -2.18 25.26 -8.49
N ILE A 29 -1.04 25.31 -7.79
CA ILE A 29 -0.14 24.17 -7.71
C ILE A 29 -0.91 23.13 -6.89
N GLY A 30 -1.76 22.37 -7.58
CA GLY A 30 -2.44 21.22 -7.01
C GLY A 30 -1.39 20.21 -6.54
N PRO A 31 -1.69 19.39 -5.53
CA PRO A 31 -0.78 18.34 -5.10
C PRO A 31 -0.32 17.54 -6.33
N THR A 32 0.99 17.43 -6.53
CA THR A 32 1.59 16.73 -7.69
C THR A 32 1.50 15.21 -7.59
N GLY A 33 0.56 14.70 -6.80
CA GLY A 33 0.29 13.29 -6.61
C GLY A 33 -1.15 12.94 -7.01
N PRO A 34 -1.44 11.67 -7.32
CA PRO A 34 -2.81 11.20 -7.41
C PRO A 34 -3.54 11.55 -6.10
N ASP A 35 -4.71 12.16 -6.19
CA ASP A 35 -5.53 12.44 -5.02
C ASP A 35 -5.73 11.14 -4.22
N PRO A 36 -5.73 11.19 -2.88
CA PRO A 36 -6.12 10.04 -2.07
C PRO A 36 -7.43 9.47 -2.59
N VAL A 37 -7.53 8.13 -2.64
CA VAL A 37 -8.85 7.55 -2.91
C VAL A 37 -9.71 8.02 -1.74
N GLY A 38 -10.76 8.79 -2.03
CA GLY A 38 -11.64 9.29 -0.98
C GLY A 38 -12.06 8.16 -0.04
N PRO A 39 -12.31 8.46 1.25
CA PRO A 39 -12.71 7.46 2.22
C PRO A 39 -13.87 6.65 1.61
N PRO A 40 -13.87 5.32 1.77
CA PRO A 40 -14.87 4.49 1.15
C PRO A 40 -16.25 5.02 1.57
N ALA A 41 -17.14 5.30 0.61
CA ALA A 41 -18.49 5.72 0.96
C ALA A 41 -19.08 4.66 1.91
N PRO A 42 -19.73 5.06 3.03
CA PRO A 42 -20.15 4.12 4.06
C PRO A 42 -20.91 2.93 3.47
N GLY A 43 -20.45 1.72 3.79
CA GLY A 43 -21.08 0.47 3.37
C GLY A 43 -20.73 -0.03 1.96
N GLN A 44 -19.84 0.62 1.20
CA GLN A 44 -19.40 0.12 -0.12
C GLN A 44 -18.44 -1.07 -0.05
N TYR A 45 -17.59 -1.13 0.97
CA TYR A 45 -16.55 -2.15 1.12
C TYR A 45 -16.64 -2.84 2.47
N ILE A 46 -16.18 -4.08 2.53
CA ILE A 46 -15.82 -4.75 3.79
C ILE A 46 -14.37 -4.37 4.15
N THR A 47 -14.08 -4.23 5.44
CA THR A 47 -12.70 -4.02 5.90
C THR A 47 -11.91 -5.33 5.83
N LEU A 48 -10.59 -5.28 5.75
CA LEU A 48 -9.77 -6.49 5.87
C LEU A 48 -9.87 -7.08 7.28
N THR A 49 -10.15 -6.29 8.32
CA THR A 49 -10.45 -6.86 9.66
C THR A 49 -11.64 -7.81 9.58
N ASP A 50 -12.77 -7.36 9.02
CA ASP A 50 -13.99 -8.16 8.91
C ASP A 50 -13.84 -9.29 7.88
N PHE A 51 -13.13 -9.04 6.77
CA PHE A 51 -12.86 -10.05 5.75
C PHE A 51 -12.02 -11.21 6.31
N ARG A 52 -11.00 -10.91 7.12
CA ARG A 52 -10.17 -11.94 7.77
C ARG A 52 -11.00 -12.80 8.72
N ALA A 53 -12.02 -12.23 9.37
CA ALA A 53 -12.90 -12.96 10.27
C ALA A 53 -13.78 -14.02 9.56
N LEU A 54 -13.83 -14.02 8.22
CA LEU A 54 -14.44 -15.10 7.44
C LEU A 54 -13.67 -16.42 7.56
N TYR A 55 -12.37 -16.37 7.90
CA TYR A 55 -11.59 -17.56 8.19
C TYR A 55 -11.78 -17.95 9.67
N THR A 56 -12.47 -19.07 9.88
CA THR A 56 -12.82 -19.59 11.22
C THR A 56 -11.80 -20.57 11.78
N GLY A 57 -10.70 -20.82 11.08
CA GLY A 57 -9.65 -21.76 11.49
C GLY A 57 -9.80 -23.16 10.88
N GLY A 58 -9.03 -24.11 11.42
CA GLY A 58 -9.13 -25.54 11.07
C GLY A 58 -8.35 -26.00 9.83
N GLY A 59 -7.64 -25.10 9.14
CA GLY A 59 -6.72 -25.44 8.03
C GLY A 59 -7.39 -25.93 6.73
N ALA A 60 -8.71 -26.07 6.73
CA ALA A 60 -9.49 -26.36 5.53
C ALA A 60 -9.73 -25.09 4.72
N ASP A 61 -9.81 -25.24 3.40
CA ASP A 61 -10.20 -24.18 2.49
C ASP A 61 -11.59 -23.65 2.84
N GLN A 62 -11.70 -22.34 3.06
CA GLN A 62 -12.98 -21.66 3.29
C GLN A 62 -13.32 -20.83 2.05
N THR A 63 -14.40 -21.19 1.36
CA THR A 63 -14.88 -20.36 0.25
C THR A 63 -15.48 -19.07 0.81
N VAL A 64 -15.09 -17.94 0.25
CA VAL A 64 -15.66 -16.63 0.59
C VAL A 64 -17.17 -16.66 0.26
N PRO A 65 -18.06 -16.40 1.23
CA PRO A 65 -19.49 -16.48 1.01
C PRO A 65 -19.98 -15.63 -0.17
N ALA A 66 -21.00 -16.10 -0.87
CA ALA A 66 -21.70 -15.29 -1.86
C ALA A 66 -22.32 -14.06 -1.18
N GLY A 67 -22.26 -12.91 -1.84
CA GLY A 67 -22.77 -11.64 -1.29
C GLY A 67 -21.82 -10.92 -0.32
N THR A 68 -20.66 -11.48 0.02
CA THR A 68 -19.60 -10.74 0.71
C THR A 68 -19.22 -9.52 -0.13
N LYS A 69 -19.13 -8.33 0.50
CA LYS A 69 -18.74 -7.11 -0.20
C LYS A 69 -17.29 -7.20 -0.66
N LYS A 70 -16.95 -6.49 -1.73
CA LYS A 70 -15.54 -6.26 -2.12
C LYS A 70 -14.79 -5.53 -1.02
N PHE A 71 -13.48 -5.70 -0.96
CA PHE A 71 -12.60 -4.86 -0.14
C PHE A 71 -11.69 -4.01 -1.04
N ARG A 72 -11.12 -2.96 -0.46
CA ARG A 72 -10.14 -2.09 -1.10
C ARG A 72 -8.90 -2.01 -0.23
N ALA A 73 -7.75 -2.36 -0.77
CA ALA A 73 -6.50 -2.43 -0.02
C ALA A 73 -5.31 -2.04 -0.89
N GLN A 74 -4.23 -1.55 -0.26
CA GLN A 74 -3.01 -1.16 -0.93
C GLN A 74 -1.99 -2.29 -0.88
N VAL A 75 -1.28 -2.52 -1.98
CA VAL A 75 -0.12 -3.42 -2.04
C VAL A 75 1.02 -2.80 -1.22
N ILE A 76 1.43 -3.49 -0.16
CA ILE A 76 2.53 -3.05 0.71
C ILE A 76 3.82 -3.86 0.51
N SER A 77 3.79 -4.95 -0.24
CA SER A 77 4.95 -5.80 -0.51
C SER A 77 5.70 -5.37 -1.78
N ASN A 78 7.00 -5.64 -1.79
CA ASN A 78 7.76 -5.73 -3.04
C ASN A 78 7.60 -7.16 -3.60
N SER A 79 6.96 -7.30 -4.75
CA SER A 79 6.72 -8.61 -5.38
C SER A 79 8.00 -9.38 -5.72
N ALA A 80 9.12 -8.69 -5.97
CA ALA A 80 10.41 -9.33 -6.19
C ALA A 80 11.03 -9.91 -4.89
N ASN A 81 10.56 -9.44 -3.72
CA ASN A 81 10.91 -9.99 -2.42
C ASN A 81 9.85 -10.98 -1.88
N GLU A 82 8.82 -11.30 -2.67
CA GLU A 82 7.77 -12.26 -2.34
C GLU A 82 7.88 -13.55 -3.15
N ALA A 83 7.15 -14.59 -2.74
CA ALA A 83 6.95 -15.75 -3.59
C ALA A 83 6.20 -15.32 -4.87
N VAL A 84 6.48 -15.98 -6.00
CA VAL A 84 5.85 -15.63 -7.28
C VAL A 84 4.33 -15.72 -7.16
N GLY A 85 3.65 -14.62 -7.49
CA GLY A 85 2.19 -14.50 -7.41
C GLY A 85 1.67 -13.96 -6.07
N ASN A 86 2.51 -13.84 -5.04
CA ASN A 86 2.11 -13.32 -3.74
C ASN A 86 2.24 -11.80 -3.67
N TYR A 87 1.21 -11.17 -3.13
CA TYR A 87 1.18 -9.76 -2.78
C TYR A 87 0.63 -9.60 -1.37
N ARG A 88 1.20 -8.69 -0.59
CA ARG A 88 0.66 -8.32 0.73
C ARG A 88 -0.21 -7.10 0.55
N LEU A 89 -1.48 -7.21 0.92
CA LEU A 89 -2.43 -6.11 0.90
C LEU A 89 -2.71 -5.65 2.33
N GLN A 90 -2.84 -4.35 2.53
CA GLN A 90 -3.30 -3.75 3.78
C GLN A 90 -4.32 -2.65 3.50
N ASP A 91 -5.33 -2.53 4.35
CA ASP A 91 -6.33 -1.47 4.29
C ASP A 91 -6.26 -0.51 5.50
N GLU A 92 -7.16 0.46 5.51
CA GLU A 92 -7.23 1.53 6.51
C GLU A 92 -7.68 1.01 7.90
N SER A 93 -8.25 -0.20 8.00
CA SER A 93 -8.52 -0.84 9.30
C SER A 93 -7.23 -1.31 9.98
N GLY A 94 -6.12 -1.29 9.25
CA GLY A 94 -4.82 -1.74 9.71
C GLY A 94 -4.64 -3.25 9.63
N SER A 95 -5.57 -3.98 9.03
CA SER A 95 -5.45 -5.41 8.79
C SER A 95 -4.90 -5.68 7.40
N GLY A 96 -4.26 -6.83 7.22
CA GLY A 96 -3.70 -7.23 5.93
C GLY A 96 -3.95 -8.67 5.57
N ILE A 97 -3.67 -9.05 4.32
CA ILE A 97 -3.83 -10.42 3.82
C ILE A 97 -2.85 -10.68 2.66
N ILE A 98 -2.45 -11.94 2.46
CA ILE A 98 -1.81 -12.34 1.19
C ILE A 98 -2.90 -12.41 0.12
N LEU A 99 -2.68 -11.77 -1.02
CA LEU A 99 -3.37 -12.08 -2.26
C LEU A 99 -2.46 -12.95 -3.12
N TYR A 100 -2.88 -14.18 -3.42
CA TYR A 100 -2.24 -15.03 -4.42
C TYR A 100 -2.89 -14.83 -5.78
N SER A 101 -2.08 -14.45 -6.76
CA SER A 101 -2.47 -14.31 -8.17
C SER A 101 -1.70 -15.30 -9.05
N VAL A 102 -2.43 -16.03 -9.89
CA VAL A 102 -1.86 -17.06 -10.77
C VAL A 102 -1.09 -16.48 -11.95
N VAL A 103 -0.24 -17.31 -12.57
CA VAL A 103 0.52 -16.97 -13.78
C VAL A 103 -0.42 -16.47 -14.89
N GLY A 104 -0.07 -15.35 -15.51
CA GLY A 104 -0.90 -14.66 -16.51
C GLY A 104 -1.64 -13.43 -15.95
N SER A 105 -1.74 -13.29 -14.63
CA SER A 105 -2.24 -12.08 -13.99
C SER A 105 -1.28 -10.88 -14.15
N PRO A 106 -1.78 -9.63 -14.05
CA PRO A 106 -0.97 -8.44 -14.03
C PRO A 106 -0.05 -8.42 -12.80
N VAL A 107 1.08 -7.72 -12.92
CA VAL A 107 1.91 -7.39 -11.77
C VAL A 107 1.28 -6.23 -11.03
N TYR A 108 0.91 -6.44 -9.76
CA TYR A 108 0.43 -5.36 -8.91
C TYR A 108 1.61 -4.71 -8.18
N SER A 109 2.00 -3.54 -8.66
CA SER A 109 3.15 -2.81 -8.12
C SER A 109 2.93 -2.36 -6.67
N LEU A 110 4.02 -2.29 -5.89
CA LEU A 110 4.03 -1.67 -4.57
C LEU A 110 3.33 -0.29 -4.60
N GLY A 111 2.45 -0.04 -3.64
CA GLY A 111 1.68 1.19 -3.51
C GLY A 111 0.38 1.23 -4.32
N SER A 112 0.15 0.29 -5.23
CA SER A 112 -1.11 0.20 -5.99
C SER A 112 -2.28 -0.08 -5.05
N VAL A 113 -3.41 0.59 -5.26
CA VAL A 113 -4.66 0.28 -4.56
C VAL A 113 -5.47 -0.66 -5.43
N LEU A 114 -5.92 -1.77 -4.85
CA LEU A 114 -6.71 -2.80 -5.52
C LEU A 114 -8.11 -2.86 -4.90
N GLU A 115 -9.11 -2.94 -5.75
CA GLU A 115 -10.42 -3.48 -5.38
C GLU A 115 -10.44 -4.98 -5.68
N VAL A 116 -10.89 -5.76 -4.70
CA VAL A 116 -10.94 -7.22 -4.81
C VAL A 116 -12.34 -7.71 -4.51
N ASP A 117 -12.99 -8.31 -5.50
CA ASP A 117 -14.25 -9.03 -5.34
C ASP A 117 -13.98 -10.54 -5.26
N ALA A 118 -14.02 -11.07 -4.05
CA ALA A 118 -13.83 -12.50 -3.78
C ALA A 118 -15.15 -13.26 -3.62
N ALA A 119 -16.32 -12.61 -3.73
CA ALA A 119 -17.59 -13.19 -3.34
C ALA A 119 -17.94 -14.45 -4.15
N GLY A 120 -18.19 -15.56 -3.45
CA GLY A 120 -18.58 -16.84 -4.02
C GLY A 120 -17.50 -17.57 -4.84
N VAL A 121 -16.28 -17.04 -4.90
CA VAL A 121 -15.20 -17.61 -5.74
C VAL A 121 -13.84 -17.66 -5.03
N GLY A 122 -13.54 -16.67 -4.19
CA GLY A 122 -12.27 -16.63 -3.46
C GLY A 122 -12.21 -17.72 -2.40
N ILE A 123 -11.00 -18.18 -2.10
CA ILE A 123 -10.72 -19.14 -1.03
C ILE A 123 -9.80 -18.46 -0.04
N VAL A 124 -10.16 -18.51 1.25
CA VAL A 124 -9.28 -18.11 2.36
C VAL A 124 -8.76 -19.33 3.09
N ASN A 125 -7.43 -19.43 3.25
CA ASN A 125 -6.73 -20.49 3.98
C ASN A 125 -5.35 -19.98 4.45
N LEU A 126 -4.60 -20.78 5.22
CA LEU A 126 -3.24 -20.48 5.61
C LEU A 126 -2.23 -20.98 4.56
N TYR A 127 -1.37 -20.10 4.08
CA TYR A 127 -0.18 -20.42 3.29
C TYR A 127 1.07 -20.16 4.13
N ASN A 128 1.84 -21.22 4.43
CA ASN A 128 2.98 -21.14 5.35
C ASN A 128 2.65 -20.43 6.69
N GLY A 129 1.42 -20.61 7.19
CA GLY A 129 0.96 -19.98 8.43
C GLY A 129 0.35 -18.58 8.29
N ASP A 130 0.53 -17.91 7.15
CA ASP A 130 -0.11 -16.63 6.86
C ASP A 130 -1.48 -16.81 6.22
N LEU A 131 -2.45 -15.96 6.59
CA LEU A 131 -3.75 -15.96 5.94
C LEU A 131 -3.63 -15.44 4.50
N GLU A 132 -4.09 -16.27 3.56
CA GLU A 132 -4.06 -16.06 2.14
C GLU A 132 -5.45 -16.09 1.53
N LEU A 133 -5.72 -15.14 0.65
CA LEU A 133 -6.81 -15.14 -0.31
C LEU A 133 -6.28 -15.58 -1.67
N ARG A 134 -6.87 -16.63 -2.22
CA ARG A 134 -6.55 -17.19 -3.54
C ARG A 134 -7.80 -17.46 -4.36
N ALA A 135 -7.60 -17.95 -5.58
CA ALA A 135 -8.66 -18.32 -6.53
C ALA A 135 -9.60 -17.18 -6.96
N VAL A 136 -9.25 -15.92 -6.66
CA VAL A 136 -9.98 -14.76 -7.18
C VAL A 136 -9.64 -14.61 -8.67
N PRO A 137 -10.63 -14.63 -9.59
CA PRO A 137 -10.38 -14.39 -11.01
C PRO A 137 -9.72 -13.03 -11.24
N GLN A 138 -8.78 -12.95 -12.18
CA GLN A 138 -8.08 -11.69 -12.51
C GLN A 138 -9.03 -10.52 -12.77
N ALA A 139 -10.14 -10.77 -13.49
CA ALA A 139 -11.12 -9.74 -13.81
C ALA A 139 -11.82 -9.14 -12.57
N LYS A 140 -11.69 -9.77 -11.40
CA LYS A 140 -12.23 -9.32 -10.11
C LYS A 140 -11.18 -8.69 -9.19
N VAL A 141 -9.94 -8.50 -9.68
CA VAL A 141 -8.88 -7.76 -9.00
C VAL A 141 -8.54 -6.55 -9.85
N VAL A 142 -9.06 -5.39 -9.45
CA VAL A 142 -9.03 -4.18 -10.28
C VAL A 142 -8.18 -3.11 -9.61
N PRO A 143 -7.08 -2.65 -10.23
CA PRO A 143 -6.36 -1.48 -9.77
C PRO A 143 -7.26 -0.24 -9.86
N VAL A 144 -7.25 0.59 -8.80
CA VAL A 144 -7.98 1.86 -8.77
C VAL A 144 -7.03 3.02 -8.51
N ASN A 145 -7.35 4.17 -9.09
CA ASN A 145 -6.53 5.37 -8.93
C ASN A 145 -6.65 5.95 -7.52
N GLY A 146 -5.53 6.42 -7.00
CA GLY A 146 -5.39 7.15 -5.74
C GLY A 146 -4.57 6.38 -4.70
N THR A 147 -4.55 6.89 -3.47
CA THR A 147 -3.77 6.33 -2.36
C THR A 147 -4.65 6.04 -1.15
N LEU A 148 -4.30 5.01 -0.38
CA LEU A 148 -4.85 4.79 0.97
C LEU A 148 -3.88 5.36 2.00
N VAL A 149 -4.41 5.91 3.10
CA VAL A 149 -3.59 6.38 4.21
C VAL A 149 -3.43 5.23 5.20
N LEU A 150 -2.33 4.49 5.08
CA LEU A 150 -2.03 3.38 5.98
C LEU A 150 -1.26 3.84 7.21
N THR A 151 -1.73 3.45 8.40
CA THR A 151 -1.02 3.67 9.65
C THR A 151 0.06 2.60 9.84
N THR A 152 1.32 3.02 9.88
CA THR A 152 2.45 2.14 10.24
C THR A 152 2.54 2.03 11.76
N ARG A 153 2.59 0.80 12.30
CA ARG A 153 2.68 0.56 13.74
C ARG A 153 4.14 0.58 14.21
N THR A 154 4.49 1.42 15.18
CA THR A 154 5.79 1.28 15.86
C THR A 154 5.73 0.09 16.82
N ALA A 155 6.66 -0.84 16.69
CA ALA A 155 6.67 -2.09 17.46
C ALA A 155 8.08 -2.59 17.77
N THR A 156 8.23 -3.34 18.86
CA THR A 156 9.44 -4.13 19.13
C THR A 156 9.36 -5.51 18.46
N THR A 157 10.48 -6.22 18.36
CA THR A 157 10.50 -7.60 17.84
C THR A 157 9.61 -8.53 18.65
N ALA A 158 9.61 -8.42 19.98
CA ALA A 158 8.77 -9.25 20.86
C ALA A 158 7.27 -8.99 20.64
N GLN A 159 6.87 -7.74 20.38
CA GLN A 159 5.49 -7.40 20.06
C GLN A 159 5.05 -8.02 18.73
N ILE A 160 5.92 -8.01 17.72
CA ILE A 160 5.65 -8.65 16.43
C ILE A 160 5.46 -10.16 16.62
N VAL A 161 6.34 -10.82 17.38
CA VAL A 161 6.23 -12.26 17.67
C VAL A 161 4.93 -12.58 18.39
N THR A 162 4.58 -11.80 19.42
CA THR A 162 3.36 -12.00 20.22
C THR A 162 2.09 -11.83 19.40
N ASN A 163 2.07 -10.87 18.47
CA ASN A 163 0.88 -10.48 17.72
C ASN A 163 0.89 -10.99 16.27
N LYS A 164 1.77 -11.94 15.93
CA LYS A 164 2.06 -12.34 14.54
C LYS A 164 0.81 -12.65 13.71
N ASP A 165 -0.17 -13.34 14.29
CA ASP A 165 -1.37 -13.79 13.55
C ASP A 165 -2.30 -12.62 13.25
N ALA A 166 -2.40 -11.65 14.16
CA ALA A 166 -3.20 -10.44 13.98
C ALA A 166 -2.49 -9.41 13.07
N TRP A 167 -1.16 -9.37 13.09
CA TRP A 167 -0.37 -8.36 12.39
C TRP A 167 0.19 -8.83 11.05
N ALA A 168 0.05 -10.11 10.70
CA ALA A 168 0.42 -10.66 9.41
C ALA A 168 -0.08 -9.79 8.24
N SER A 169 0.83 -9.49 7.31
CA SER A 169 0.61 -8.61 6.15
C SER A 169 0.31 -7.16 6.51
N THR A 170 0.84 -6.63 7.63
CA THR A 170 0.66 -5.23 8.02
C THR A 170 1.99 -4.50 8.18
N LEU A 171 1.99 -3.19 7.89
CA LEU A 171 3.14 -2.31 8.03
C LEU A 171 3.50 -2.05 9.49
N VAL A 172 4.79 -2.25 9.80
CA VAL A 172 5.37 -1.99 11.11
C VAL A 172 6.70 -1.24 10.96
N LYS A 173 7.06 -0.49 12.01
CA LYS A 173 8.36 0.14 12.17
C LYS A 173 9.00 -0.35 13.47
N ILE A 174 10.14 -1.01 13.36
CA ILE A 174 10.99 -1.40 14.49
C ILE A 174 12.03 -0.29 14.68
N THR A 175 12.22 0.16 15.92
CA THR A 175 13.21 1.17 16.30
C THR A 175 14.07 0.66 17.43
N GLY A 176 15.32 1.13 17.53
CA GLY A 176 16.23 0.69 18.59
C GLY A 176 16.79 -0.71 18.32
N ILE A 177 16.94 -1.07 17.05
CA ILE A 177 17.65 -2.28 16.62
C ILE A 177 19.09 -2.15 17.10
N THR A 178 19.56 -3.18 17.81
CA THR A 178 20.90 -3.24 18.39
C THR A 178 21.87 -3.99 17.49
N SER A 179 21.39 -4.91 16.65
CA SER A 179 22.19 -5.58 15.63
C SER A 179 21.34 -6.21 14.54
N ILE A 180 21.92 -6.30 13.34
CA ILE A 180 21.42 -7.08 12.21
C ILE A 180 22.54 -8.04 11.82
N VAL A 181 22.29 -9.34 11.97
CA VAL A 181 23.30 -10.37 11.72
C VAL A 181 22.90 -11.19 10.50
N GLN A 182 23.76 -11.24 9.48
CA GLN A 182 23.55 -12.12 8.34
C GLN A 182 23.71 -13.59 8.76
N GLY A 183 22.74 -14.41 8.37
CA GLY A 183 22.73 -15.86 8.56
C GLY A 183 23.02 -16.61 7.26
N SER A 184 22.35 -17.75 7.10
CA SER A 184 22.53 -18.62 5.93
C SER A 184 22.01 -17.99 4.64
N THR A 185 22.68 -18.32 3.53
CA THR A 185 22.23 -18.00 2.17
C THR A 185 21.99 -19.29 1.41
N ASN A 186 20.96 -19.31 0.57
CA ASN A 186 20.66 -20.39 -0.35
C ASN A 186 20.37 -19.82 -1.75
N GLY A 187 19.96 -20.67 -2.70
CA GLY A 187 19.69 -20.24 -4.08
C GLY A 187 18.51 -19.28 -4.25
N THR A 188 17.65 -19.10 -3.23
CA THR A 188 16.48 -18.22 -3.31
C THR A 188 16.65 -16.92 -2.52
N GLY A 189 17.58 -16.86 -1.56
CA GLY A 189 17.85 -15.65 -0.79
C GLY A 189 18.75 -15.85 0.43
N THR A 190 18.79 -14.81 1.26
CA THR A 190 19.62 -14.72 2.46
C THR A 190 18.77 -14.46 3.70
N ASN A 191 19.05 -15.19 4.78
CA ASN A 191 18.45 -14.95 6.09
C ASN A 191 19.27 -13.94 6.89
N TYR A 192 18.59 -13.14 7.69
CA TYR A 192 19.15 -12.22 8.67
C TYR A 192 18.40 -12.35 9.98
N THR A 193 19.07 -12.05 11.09
CA THR A 193 18.45 -11.95 12.42
C THR A 193 18.52 -10.50 12.87
N ILE A 194 17.36 -9.91 13.11
CA ILE A 194 17.20 -8.55 13.66
C ILE A 194 17.08 -8.68 15.17
N ASN A 195 17.87 -7.93 15.93
CA ASN A 195 17.78 -7.91 17.38
C ASN A 195 17.46 -6.49 17.87
N ASP A 196 16.56 -6.39 18.84
CA ASP A 196 16.38 -5.21 19.67
C ASP A 196 16.50 -5.60 21.17
N ALA A 197 16.21 -4.67 22.08
CA ALA A 197 16.29 -4.95 23.52
C ALA A 197 15.23 -5.96 24.02
N SER A 198 14.17 -6.21 23.24
CA SER A 198 13.05 -7.08 23.57
C SER A 198 13.20 -8.50 23.01
N GLY A 199 14.00 -8.71 21.97
CA GLY A 199 14.28 -10.04 21.43
C GLY A 199 14.81 -10.02 20.00
N SER A 200 14.49 -11.08 19.26
CA SER A 200 14.97 -11.31 17.89
C SER A 200 13.82 -11.55 16.91
N LEU A 201 14.00 -11.16 15.66
CA LEU A 201 13.05 -11.40 14.57
C LEU A 201 13.82 -11.72 13.28
N PRO A 202 13.50 -12.83 12.59
CA PRO A 202 14.12 -13.13 11.32
C PRO A 202 13.63 -12.20 10.20
N LEU A 203 14.52 -11.94 9.25
CA LEU A 203 14.27 -11.28 7.97
C LEU A 203 14.83 -12.19 6.87
N PHE A 204 14.04 -12.45 5.83
CA PHE A 204 14.52 -13.13 4.62
C PHE A 204 14.46 -12.16 3.45
N VAL A 205 15.55 -12.09 2.69
CA VAL A 205 15.64 -11.27 1.48
C VAL A 205 15.91 -12.18 0.29
N ARG A 206 14.99 -12.19 -0.67
CA ARG A 206 15.13 -12.96 -1.91
C ARG A 206 16.21 -12.38 -2.79
N THR A 207 16.99 -13.25 -3.43
CA THR A 207 18.00 -12.85 -4.43
C THR A 207 17.38 -12.04 -5.57
N ALA A 208 16.17 -12.43 -6.00
CA ALA A 208 15.43 -11.76 -7.07
C ALA A 208 15.08 -10.28 -6.75
N SER A 209 15.03 -9.90 -5.47
CA SER A 209 14.73 -8.52 -5.08
C SER A 209 15.88 -7.55 -5.32
N GLY A 210 17.12 -8.05 -5.39
CA GLY A 210 18.34 -7.22 -5.47
C GLY A 210 18.59 -6.34 -4.23
N ILE A 211 17.83 -6.51 -3.14
CA ILE A 211 17.95 -5.68 -1.95
C ILE A 211 19.25 -6.04 -1.19
N THR A 212 20.09 -5.03 -0.96
CA THR A 212 21.25 -5.15 -0.06
C THR A 212 20.85 -4.69 1.34
N VAL A 213 21.09 -5.52 2.35
CA VAL A 213 20.76 -5.21 3.75
C VAL A 213 21.85 -4.37 4.39
N ASN A 214 21.47 -3.22 4.95
CA ASN A 214 22.35 -2.39 5.78
C ASN A 214 22.49 -3.02 7.18
N LEU A 215 23.60 -3.71 7.45
CA LEU A 215 23.82 -4.40 8.72
C LEU A 215 24.00 -3.47 9.93
N SER A 216 24.29 -2.17 9.70
CA SER A 216 24.38 -1.16 10.76
C SER A 216 23.07 -0.40 11.00
N GLY A 217 21.97 -0.83 10.37
CA GLY A 217 20.65 -0.22 10.56
C GLY A 217 20.17 -0.30 12.01
N THR A 218 19.56 0.79 12.46
CA THR A 218 19.00 0.96 13.81
C THR A 218 17.47 1.01 13.83
N SER A 219 16.84 1.08 12.65
CA SER A 219 15.41 0.92 12.46
C SER A 219 15.07 0.21 11.16
N ILE A 220 13.91 -0.47 11.14
CA ILE A 220 13.37 -1.15 9.96
C ILE A 220 11.91 -0.76 9.80
N THR A 221 11.51 -0.29 8.61
CA THR A 221 10.10 -0.16 8.23
C THR A 221 9.74 -1.25 7.23
N GLY A 222 8.93 -2.22 7.64
CA GLY A 222 8.61 -3.38 6.82
C GLY A 222 7.19 -3.85 7.03
N TYR A 223 6.91 -5.09 6.66
CA TYR A 223 5.63 -5.74 6.91
C TYR A 223 5.83 -7.11 7.55
N VAL A 224 4.91 -7.45 8.46
CA VAL A 224 4.97 -8.73 9.17
C VAL A 224 4.57 -9.86 8.22
N SER A 225 5.29 -10.97 8.31
CA SER A 225 5.00 -12.21 7.59
C SER A 225 5.19 -13.40 8.52
N ILE A 226 4.62 -14.54 8.18
CA ILE A 226 4.78 -15.79 8.90
C ILE A 226 5.35 -16.82 7.94
N PHE A 227 6.36 -17.56 8.40
CA PHE A 227 6.84 -18.75 7.73
C PHE A 227 6.69 -19.96 8.64
N ASN A 228 5.75 -20.82 8.28
CA ASN A 228 5.20 -21.90 9.09
C ASN A 228 4.61 -21.38 10.41
N SER A 229 5.39 -21.34 11.47
CA SER A 229 4.99 -20.83 12.79
C SER A 229 5.81 -19.63 13.24
N THR A 230 6.86 -19.27 12.48
CA THR A 230 7.82 -18.24 12.84
C THR A 230 7.39 -16.90 12.27
N ALA A 231 7.23 -15.90 13.14
CA ALA A 231 7.06 -14.51 12.72
C ALA A 231 8.35 -14.01 12.06
N GLN A 232 8.22 -13.26 10.98
CA GLN A 232 9.31 -12.62 10.25
C GLN A 232 8.93 -11.17 9.94
N ILE A 233 9.95 -10.33 9.72
CA ILE A 233 9.77 -9.05 9.05
C ILE A 233 10.25 -9.17 7.61
N SER A 234 9.51 -8.58 6.69
CA SER A 234 9.91 -8.45 5.29
C SER A 234 10.05 -6.98 4.92
N ILE A 235 11.01 -6.66 4.05
CA ILE A 235 11.30 -5.30 3.58
C ILE A 235 10.92 -5.16 2.09
N ARG A 236 10.70 -3.92 1.67
CA ARG A 236 10.32 -3.54 0.30
C ARG A 236 11.54 -3.05 -0.48
N SER A 237 12.51 -2.45 0.21
CA SER A 237 13.69 -1.82 -0.38
C SER A 237 14.85 -1.78 0.63
N ALA A 238 16.06 -1.43 0.17
CA ALA A 238 17.18 -1.18 1.08
C ALA A 238 16.94 0.03 2.00
N SER A 239 16.22 1.05 1.53
CA SER A 239 15.89 2.26 2.30
C SER A 239 14.93 2.03 3.47
N ASP A 240 14.31 0.85 3.55
CA ASP A 240 13.51 0.46 4.69
C ASP A 240 14.37 0.24 5.95
N ILE A 241 15.70 0.08 5.80
CA ILE A 241 16.65 -0.09 6.88
C ILE A 241 17.49 1.19 7.04
N GLN A 242 17.32 1.88 8.16
CA GLN A 242 17.99 3.16 8.47
C GLN A 242 18.91 3.03 9.68
#